data_AF-A0A7C3LJ62-F1
#
_entry.id   AF-A0A7C3LJ62-F1
#
_cell.length_a   1.000
_cell.length_b   1.000
_cell.length_c   1.000
_cell.angle_alpha   90.00
_cell.angle_beta   90.00
_cell.angle_gamma   90.00
#
_symmetry.space_group_name_H-M   'P 1'
#
loop_
_entity.id
_entity.type
_entity.pdbx_description
1 polymer ?
#
loop_
_entity_poly.entity_id
_entity_poly.type
_entity_poly.pdbx_seq_one_letter_code
_entity_poly.pdbx_strand_id
1 'polypeptide(L)'
;MNKRFAATTLLAVVWSGVADPVALGQAPGLRITNTSQAGGALSLAWSDWGPDTAYTVQSRDRLDAGLWLNVPGAPAWAIQTTSWTDARPANAAQRFYRVLAVPRAERGKVLSASLTATYTKSLLALLLASMNVSMAPQNGVLQYKVVYETIDPWGGRSQASGRLVLPDTLVAVFPLVSYQHCTLLRKTDAPSA
;
A
#
# COMPACT_ATOMS: atom_id res chain seq x y z
N MET A 1 -0.72 -6.41 -54.35
CA MET A 1 0.10 -6.83 -53.19
C MET A 1 -0.49 -6.18 -51.95
N ASN A 2 -1.18 -6.98 -51.12
CA ASN A 2 -2.13 -6.52 -50.10
C ASN A 2 -1.43 -5.89 -48.89
N LYS A 3 -1.68 -4.59 -48.65
CA LYS A 3 -1.38 -3.92 -47.38
C LYS A 3 -2.41 -4.39 -46.34
N ARG A 4 -2.00 -5.28 -45.44
CA ARG A 4 -2.78 -5.59 -44.24
C ARG A 4 -2.50 -4.51 -43.19
N PHE A 5 -3.43 -3.57 -43.05
CA PHE A 5 -3.48 -2.71 -41.87
C PHE A 5 -4.02 -3.55 -40.70
N ALA A 6 -3.18 -3.80 -39.70
CA ALA A 6 -3.62 -4.41 -38.45
C ALA A 6 -4.44 -3.39 -37.66
N ALA A 7 -5.76 -3.52 -37.69
CA ALA A 7 -6.64 -2.79 -36.79
C ALA A 7 -6.42 -3.33 -35.37
N THR A 8 -5.75 -2.55 -34.52
CA THR A 8 -5.60 -2.86 -33.10
C THR A 8 -6.87 -2.39 -32.40
N THR A 9 -7.81 -3.31 -32.18
CA THR A 9 -9.05 -3.04 -31.44
C THR A 9 -8.72 -2.89 -29.96
N LEU A 10 -8.81 -1.67 -29.44
CA LEU A 10 -8.69 -1.38 -28.01
C LEU A 10 -10.11 -1.43 -27.39
N LEU A 11 -10.37 -2.40 -26.52
CA LEU A 11 -11.61 -2.47 -25.74
C LEU A 11 -11.30 -2.03 -24.31
N ALA A 12 -11.76 -0.84 -23.93
CA ALA A 12 -11.78 -0.39 -22.54
C ALA A 12 -13.01 -1.02 -21.87
N VAL A 13 -12.79 -2.06 -21.06
CA VAL A 13 -13.86 -2.66 -20.25
C VAL A 13 -13.83 -2.04 -18.87
N VAL A 14 -14.89 -1.30 -18.55
CA VAL A 14 -15.15 -0.74 -17.22
C VAL A 14 -15.80 -1.82 -16.36
N TRP A 15 -15.20 -2.14 -15.21
CA TRP A 15 -15.84 -2.97 -14.20
C TRP A 15 -15.78 -2.23 -12.86
N SER A 16 -16.95 -1.84 -12.37
CA SER A 16 -17.16 -1.29 -11.03
C SER A 16 -17.28 -2.45 -10.05
N GLY A 17 -16.29 -2.63 -9.18
CA GLY A 17 -16.40 -3.50 -8.01
C GLY A 17 -16.19 -2.68 -6.75
N VAL A 18 -17.26 -2.43 -6.00
CA VAL A 18 -17.19 -1.97 -4.60
C VAL A 18 -17.20 -3.24 -3.76
N ALA A 19 -16.18 -3.45 -2.92
CA ALA A 19 -16.25 -4.48 -1.88
C ALA A 19 -17.13 -3.95 -0.74
N ASP A 20 -18.45 -4.11 -0.90
CA ASP A 20 -19.47 -4.44 0.12
C ASP A 20 -20.88 -4.06 -0.38
N PRO A 21 -21.92 -4.91 -0.19
CA PRO A 21 -23.24 -4.68 -0.75
C PRO A 21 -24.14 -3.92 0.23
N VAL A 22 -24.35 -2.62 0.01
CA VAL A 22 -25.51 -1.90 0.56
C VAL A 22 -26.05 -0.89 -0.47
N ALA A 23 -27.28 -1.18 -0.92
CA ALA A 23 -28.32 -0.31 -1.51
C ALA A 23 -28.01 0.62 -2.71
N LEU A 24 -28.85 0.46 -3.72
CA LEU A 24 -28.95 1.16 -5.01
C LEU A 24 -29.05 2.70 -4.90
N GLY A 25 -27.99 3.37 -5.31
CA GLY A 25 -27.98 4.68 -5.95
C GLY A 25 -26.76 4.73 -6.87
N GLN A 26 -26.93 4.91 -8.17
CA GLN A 26 -25.80 5.06 -9.10
C GLN A 26 -25.03 6.33 -8.74
N ALA A 27 -24.04 6.22 -7.87
CA ALA A 27 -23.01 7.22 -7.69
C ALA A 27 -22.38 7.52 -9.06
N PRO A 28 -21.93 8.77 -9.34
CA PRO A 28 -21.24 9.09 -10.59
C PRO A 28 -19.97 8.23 -10.69
N GLY A 29 -20.08 7.10 -11.41
CA GLY A 29 -19.06 6.07 -11.47
C GLY A 29 -17.71 6.62 -11.94
N LEU A 30 -16.62 6.08 -11.39
CA LEU A 30 -15.28 6.27 -11.93
C LEU A 30 -15.30 5.92 -13.42
N ARG A 31 -14.99 6.90 -14.27
CA ARG A 31 -15.02 6.74 -15.73
C ARG A 31 -13.71 7.19 -16.34
N ILE A 32 -13.26 6.47 -17.36
CA ILE A 32 -12.20 6.93 -18.24
C ILE A 32 -12.77 8.10 -19.06
N THR A 33 -12.11 9.26 -19.00
CA THR A 33 -12.53 10.49 -19.67
C THR A 33 -11.77 10.73 -20.95
N ASN A 34 -10.53 10.25 -21.04
CA ASN A 34 -9.71 10.35 -22.24
C ASN A 34 -8.76 9.16 -22.37
N THR A 35 -8.53 8.73 -23.60
CA THR A 35 -7.51 7.77 -23.98
C THR A 35 -6.83 8.25 -25.24
N SER A 36 -5.52 8.43 -25.22
CA SER A 36 -4.76 8.85 -26.40
C SER A 36 -3.48 8.03 -26.56
N GLN A 37 -3.01 7.91 -27.79
CA GLN A 37 -1.73 7.28 -28.10
C GLN A 37 -0.88 8.29 -28.88
N ALA A 38 0.35 8.53 -28.41
CA ALA A 38 1.32 9.40 -29.08
C ALA A 38 2.72 8.83 -28.90
N GLY A 39 3.49 8.74 -29.98
CA GLY A 39 4.88 8.24 -29.93
C GLY A 39 5.02 6.80 -29.41
N GLY A 40 3.96 5.98 -29.47
CA GLY A 40 3.96 4.61 -28.95
C GLY A 40 3.65 4.49 -27.45
N ALA A 41 3.40 5.61 -26.75
CA ALA A 41 2.91 5.64 -25.38
C ALA A 41 1.37 5.72 -25.35
N LEU A 42 0.74 5.14 -24.31
CA LEU A 42 -0.70 5.24 -24.06
C LEU A 42 -0.93 6.16 -22.87
N SER A 43 -1.72 7.22 -23.06
CA SER A 43 -2.19 8.07 -21.97
C SER A 43 -3.64 7.75 -21.62
N LEU A 44 -3.92 7.63 -20.33
CA LEU A 44 -5.24 7.44 -19.75
C LEU A 44 -5.55 8.63 -18.84
N ALA A 45 -6.77 9.15 -18.93
CA ALA A 45 -7.31 10.07 -17.95
C ALA A 45 -8.69 9.60 -17.48
N TRP A 46 -9.05 9.92 -16.25
CA TRP A 46 -10.31 9.51 -15.63
C TRP A 46 -10.97 10.66 -14.84
N SER A 47 -12.21 10.44 -14.42
CA SER A 47 -12.97 11.39 -13.61
C SER A 47 -12.36 11.53 -12.22
N ASP A 48 -12.29 12.77 -11.71
CA ASP A 48 -11.97 13.02 -10.31
C ASP A 48 -13.15 12.64 -9.40
N TRP A 49 -12.84 11.94 -8.32
CA TRP A 49 -13.73 11.48 -7.26
C TRP A 49 -13.51 12.23 -5.93
N GLY A 50 -12.67 13.27 -5.95
CA GLY A 50 -12.51 14.20 -4.86
C GLY A 50 -11.24 13.98 -4.03
N PRO A 51 -11.01 14.86 -3.05
CA PRO A 51 -9.70 15.03 -2.40
C PRO A 51 -9.27 13.88 -1.47
N ASP A 52 -10.21 13.05 -1.01
CA ASP A 52 -9.94 11.84 -0.20
C ASP A 52 -9.84 10.56 -1.05
N THR A 53 -9.60 10.69 -2.35
CA THR A 53 -9.46 9.55 -3.27
C THR A 53 -8.02 9.46 -3.79
N ALA A 54 -7.52 8.23 -3.88
CA ALA A 54 -6.32 7.89 -4.60
C ALA A 54 -6.65 6.83 -5.68
N TYR A 55 -5.81 6.76 -6.71
CA TYR A 55 -6.06 5.93 -7.89
C TYR A 55 -4.92 4.95 -8.13
N THR A 56 -5.27 3.72 -8.51
CA THR A 56 -4.32 2.70 -8.94
C THR A 56 -4.65 2.26 -10.36
N VAL A 57 -3.69 2.36 -11.28
CA VAL A 57 -3.83 1.77 -12.62
C VAL A 57 -3.26 0.36 -12.60
N GLN A 58 -4.07 -0.59 -13.08
CA GLN A 58 -3.65 -1.97 -13.24
C GLN A 58 -3.74 -2.38 -14.70
N SER A 59 -2.84 -3.26 -15.12
CA SER A 59 -2.87 -3.87 -16.45
C SER A 59 -2.81 -5.39 -16.42
N ARG A 60 -3.26 -5.97 -17.51
CA ARG A 60 -3.06 -7.38 -17.87
C ARG A 60 -3.04 -7.52 -19.39
N ASP A 61 -2.50 -8.63 -19.89
CA ASP A 61 -2.31 -8.82 -21.33
C ASP A 61 -3.50 -9.47 -22.02
N ARG A 62 -4.40 -10.12 -21.27
CA ARG A 62 -5.59 -10.81 -21.78
C ARG A 62 -6.84 -10.46 -20.97
N LEU A 63 -7.99 -10.38 -21.63
CA LEU A 63 -9.25 -10.04 -20.95
C LEU A 63 -9.89 -11.27 -20.27
N ASP A 64 -9.64 -12.46 -20.79
CA ASP A 64 -10.20 -13.75 -20.36
C ASP A 64 -9.35 -14.48 -19.31
N ALA A 65 -8.09 -14.07 -19.13
CA ALA A 65 -7.14 -14.74 -18.25
C ALA A 65 -6.12 -13.78 -17.61
N GLY A 66 -5.41 -14.24 -16.59
CA GLY A 66 -4.30 -13.53 -15.96
C GLY A 66 -4.68 -12.62 -14.79
N LEU A 67 -3.66 -12.24 -14.00
CA LEU A 67 -3.81 -11.35 -12.85
C LEU A 67 -3.78 -9.88 -13.29
N TRP A 68 -4.59 -9.05 -12.65
CA TRP A 68 -4.44 -7.60 -12.73
C TRP A 68 -3.26 -7.18 -11.86
N LEU A 69 -2.23 -6.62 -12.49
CA LEU A 69 -1.02 -6.15 -11.81
C LEU A 69 -0.94 -4.64 -11.91
N ASN A 70 -0.42 -4.00 -10.85
CA ASN A 70 -0.14 -2.58 -10.88
C ASN A 70 0.80 -2.27 -12.05
N VAL A 71 0.48 -1.25 -12.85
CA VAL A 71 1.32 -0.90 -13.99
C VAL A 71 2.68 -0.38 -13.50
N PRO A 72 3.79 -0.80 -14.13
CA PRO A 72 5.12 -0.32 -13.78
C PRO A 72 5.29 1.16 -14.20
N GLY A 73 6.16 1.90 -13.51
CA GLY A 73 6.58 3.25 -13.92
C GLY A 73 5.92 4.42 -13.20
N ALA A 74 4.98 4.20 -12.27
CA ALA A 74 4.59 5.23 -11.31
C ALA A 74 5.53 5.24 -10.09
N PRO A 75 5.85 6.41 -9.48
CA PRO A 75 6.80 6.48 -8.36
C PRO A 75 6.35 5.70 -7.11
N ALA A 76 5.04 5.54 -6.91
CA ALA A 76 4.40 4.54 -6.06
C ALA A 76 2.88 4.57 -6.28
N TRP A 77 2.21 3.42 -6.26
CA TRP A 77 0.75 3.39 -6.21
C TRP A 77 0.26 3.47 -4.74
N ALA A 78 -0.90 4.04 -4.45
CA ALA A 78 -1.81 4.78 -5.34
C ALA A 78 -1.32 6.23 -5.58
N ILE A 79 -1.78 6.88 -6.68
CA ILE A 79 -1.48 8.28 -7.02
C ILE A 79 -2.72 9.17 -6.86
N GLN A 80 -2.53 10.48 -6.75
CA GLN A 80 -3.63 11.44 -6.62
C GLN A 80 -4.01 12.13 -7.94
N THR A 81 -3.20 11.96 -8.98
CA THR A 81 -3.51 12.52 -10.29
C THR A 81 -4.60 11.71 -10.96
N THR A 82 -5.35 12.37 -11.84
CA THR A 82 -6.43 11.76 -12.64
C THR A 82 -5.97 11.35 -14.04
N SER A 83 -4.66 11.23 -14.22
CA SER A 83 -4.07 10.75 -15.46
C SER A 83 -2.78 10.00 -15.19
N TRP A 84 -2.47 9.09 -16.12
CA TRP A 84 -1.24 8.30 -16.14
C TRP A 84 -0.89 7.96 -17.60
N THR A 85 0.41 7.83 -17.87
CA THR A 85 0.90 7.45 -19.20
C THR A 85 1.76 6.20 -19.11
N ASP A 86 1.41 5.18 -19.90
CA ASP A 86 2.26 4.02 -20.16
C ASP A 86 3.35 4.40 -21.15
N ALA A 87 4.59 4.52 -20.67
CA ALA A 87 5.75 4.78 -21.52
C ALA A 87 6.27 3.52 -22.23
N ARG A 88 5.76 2.32 -21.89
CA ARG A 88 6.19 1.09 -22.56
C ARG A 88 5.70 1.10 -24.01
N PRO A 89 6.55 0.72 -24.97
CA PRO A 89 6.19 0.74 -26.39
C PRO A 89 4.92 -0.08 -26.67
N ALA A 90 4.11 0.42 -27.59
CA ALA A 90 2.86 -0.20 -28.05
C ALA A 90 3.04 -1.50 -28.86
N ASN A 91 4.25 -2.08 -28.88
CA ASN A 91 4.56 -3.32 -29.60
C ASN A 91 4.25 -4.60 -28.80
N ALA A 92 3.67 -4.49 -27.61
CA ALA A 92 3.18 -5.67 -26.87
C ALA A 92 1.91 -6.25 -27.51
N ALA A 93 1.75 -7.58 -27.40
CA ALA A 93 0.73 -8.36 -28.09
C ALA A 93 -0.72 -7.88 -27.85
N GLN A 94 -1.00 -7.32 -26.65
CA GLN A 94 -2.21 -6.59 -26.24
C GLN A 94 -2.03 -6.16 -24.77
N ARG A 95 -2.65 -5.05 -24.35
CA ARG A 95 -2.71 -4.63 -22.94
C ARG A 95 -4.08 -4.05 -22.62
N PHE A 96 -4.64 -4.49 -21.51
CA PHE A 96 -5.90 -4.01 -20.96
C PHE A 96 -5.63 -3.28 -19.67
N TYR A 97 -6.37 -2.20 -19.43
CA TYR A 97 -6.18 -1.35 -18.26
C TYR A 97 -7.48 -1.22 -17.48
N ARG A 98 -7.35 -1.08 -16.17
CA ARG A 98 -8.41 -0.59 -15.29
C ARG A 98 -7.85 0.44 -14.32
N VAL A 99 -8.71 1.35 -13.90
CA VAL A 99 -8.41 2.31 -12.84
C VAL A 99 -9.24 1.90 -11.64
N LEU A 100 -8.59 1.80 -10.48
CA LEU A 100 -9.24 1.61 -9.19
C LEU A 100 -9.21 2.94 -8.45
N ALA A 101 -10.35 3.37 -7.92
CA ALA A 101 -10.42 4.46 -6.95
C ALA A 101 -10.51 3.87 -5.56
N VAL A 102 -9.66 4.33 -4.65
CA VAL A 102 -9.59 3.86 -3.26
C VAL A 102 -9.52 5.05 -2.31
N PRO A 103 -9.99 4.92 -1.06
CA PRO A 103 -9.80 5.96 -0.07
C PRO A 103 -8.32 6.30 0.09
N ARG A 104 -8.00 7.58 0.09
CA ARG A 104 -6.65 8.09 0.26
C ARG A 104 -6.13 7.72 1.64
N ALA A 105 -4.89 7.26 1.69
CA ALA A 105 -4.15 7.03 2.92
C ALA A 105 -3.12 8.14 3.19
N GLU A 106 -3.06 8.63 4.43
CA GLU A 106 -1.96 9.40 4.98
C GLU A 106 -0.94 8.44 5.61
N ARG A 107 -0.06 7.87 4.78
CA ARG A 107 0.89 6.84 5.21
C ARG A 107 1.75 7.32 6.39
N GLY A 108 1.78 6.52 7.45
CA GLY A 108 2.57 6.80 8.65
C GLY A 108 1.86 7.69 9.67
N LYS A 109 0.64 8.17 9.38
CA LYS A 109 -0.17 8.89 10.38
C LYS A 109 -0.41 8.02 11.60
N VAL A 110 0.04 8.47 12.77
CA VAL A 110 -0.22 7.80 14.03
C VAL A 110 -1.69 8.04 14.42
N LEU A 111 -2.44 6.96 14.55
CA LEU A 111 -3.84 6.98 14.98
C LEU A 111 -3.95 6.87 16.50
N SER A 112 -3.09 6.04 17.11
CA SER A 112 -2.97 5.96 18.57
C SER A 112 -1.60 5.41 18.99
N ALA A 113 -1.18 5.77 20.20
CA ALA A 113 -0.02 5.20 20.87
C ALA A 113 -0.38 4.95 22.33
N SER A 114 -0.21 3.70 22.80
CA SER A 114 -0.57 3.29 24.16
C SER A 114 0.59 2.55 24.82
N LEU A 115 0.88 2.87 26.08
CA LEU A 115 1.87 2.16 26.87
C LEU A 115 1.34 0.75 27.19
N THR A 116 2.11 -0.27 26.84
CA THR A 116 1.75 -1.68 27.04
C THR A 116 2.55 -2.35 28.16
N ALA A 117 3.80 -1.95 28.34
CA ALA A 117 4.65 -2.48 29.39
C ALA A 117 5.79 -1.52 29.73
N THR A 118 6.29 -1.63 30.96
CA THR A 118 7.50 -0.98 31.43
C THR A 118 8.40 -2.05 32.03
N TYR A 119 9.65 -2.12 31.57
CA TYR A 119 10.64 -3.04 32.10
C TYR A 119 11.77 -2.24 32.74
N THR A 120 11.99 -2.45 34.03
CA THR A 120 13.12 -1.84 34.73
C THR A 120 14.42 -2.50 34.29
N LYS A 121 15.53 -1.76 34.45
CA LYS A 121 16.88 -2.29 34.20
C LYS A 121 17.16 -3.60 34.95
N SER A 122 16.74 -3.70 36.21
CA SER A 122 16.95 -4.89 37.04
C SER A 122 16.14 -6.09 36.55
N LEU A 123 14.88 -5.87 36.15
CA LEU A 123 14.06 -6.93 35.56
C LEU A 123 14.64 -7.41 34.23
N LEU A 124 15.09 -6.50 33.37
CA LEU A 124 15.77 -6.87 32.12
C LEU A 124 17.05 -7.66 32.36
N ALA A 125 17.85 -7.26 33.35
CA ALA A 125 19.09 -7.97 33.70
C ALA A 125 18.79 -9.41 34.16
N LEU A 126 17.75 -9.58 34.97
CA LEU A 126 17.29 -10.89 35.42
C LEU A 126 16.81 -11.77 34.25
N LEU A 127 16.01 -11.21 33.34
CA LEU A 127 15.50 -11.93 32.16
C LEU A 127 16.61 -12.32 31.19
N LEU A 128 17.59 -11.45 30.95
CA LEU A 128 18.73 -11.76 30.09
C LEU A 128 19.63 -12.84 30.70
N ALA A 129 19.86 -12.76 32.02
CA ALA A 129 20.62 -13.77 32.74
C ALA A 129 19.94 -15.15 32.70
N SER A 130 18.61 -15.21 32.83
CA SER A 130 17.87 -16.49 32.76
C SER A 130 17.88 -17.12 31.37
N MET A 131 18.14 -16.33 30.32
CA MET A 131 18.31 -16.78 28.94
C MET A 131 19.78 -17.02 28.56
N ASN A 132 20.71 -17.00 29.53
CA ASN A 132 22.16 -17.10 29.30
C ASN A 132 22.71 -16.06 28.31
N VAL A 133 22.10 -14.87 28.25
CA VAL A 133 22.58 -13.76 27.43
C VAL A 133 23.55 -12.92 28.24
N SER A 134 24.83 -12.93 27.86
CA SER A 134 25.91 -12.19 28.54
C SER A 134 25.93 -10.70 28.17
N MET A 135 24.80 -10.01 28.35
CA MET A 135 24.65 -8.58 28.11
C MET A 135 24.02 -7.90 29.33
N ALA A 136 24.67 -6.87 29.85
CA ALA A 136 24.11 -6.04 30.91
C ALA A 136 23.28 -4.90 30.29
N PRO A 137 21.95 -4.82 30.55
CA PRO A 137 21.13 -3.73 30.05
C PRO A 137 21.58 -2.42 30.70
N GLN A 138 21.69 -1.34 29.92
CA GLN A 138 22.12 -0.05 30.44
C GLN A 138 20.95 0.75 31.05
N ASN A 139 19.76 0.59 30.48
CA ASN A 139 18.55 1.36 30.78
C ASN A 139 17.34 0.44 30.97
N GLY A 140 16.28 0.95 31.59
CA GLY A 140 14.95 0.35 31.46
C GLY A 140 14.37 0.61 30.07
N VAL A 141 13.20 0.06 29.77
CA VAL A 141 12.48 0.35 28.53
C VAL A 141 10.98 0.55 28.75
N LEU A 142 10.43 1.49 28.01
CA LEU A 142 9.00 1.73 27.86
C LEU A 142 8.56 1.12 26.53
N GLN A 143 7.49 0.35 26.55
CA GLN A 143 6.99 -0.35 25.38
C GLN A 143 5.61 0.14 24.99
N TYR A 144 5.48 0.67 23.78
CA TYR A 144 4.23 1.18 23.23
C TYR A 144 3.69 0.31 22.11
N LYS A 145 2.37 0.18 22.05
CA LYS A 145 1.65 -0.24 20.85
C LYS A 145 1.23 1.00 20.08
N VAL A 146 1.68 1.09 18.84
CA VAL A 146 1.36 2.19 17.93
C VAL A 146 0.43 1.65 16.85
N VAL A 147 -0.73 2.27 16.67
CA VAL A 147 -1.63 2.02 15.54
C VAL A 147 -1.46 3.16 14.56
N TYR A 148 -1.24 2.84 13.29
CA TYR A 148 -0.95 3.83 12.27
C TYR A 148 -1.66 3.51 10.95
N GLU A 149 -1.87 4.56 10.17
CA GLU A 149 -2.46 4.46 8.85
C GLU A 149 -1.41 4.06 7.80
N THR A 150 -1.78 3.12 6.94
CA THR A 150 -0.97 2.62 5.84
C THR A 150 -1.88 2.29 4.66
N ILE A 151 -1.32 1.64 3.63
CA ILE A 151 -2.10 1.12 2.51
C ILE A 151 -2.24 -0.40 2.57
N ASP A 152 -3.32 -0.90 1.99
CA ASP A 152 -3.48 -2.32 1.63
C ASP A 152 -2.71 -2.66 0.32
N PRO A 153 -2.65 -3.94 -0.10
CA PRO A 153 -1.99 -4.33 -1.35
C PRO A 153 -2.55 -3.68 -2.63
N TRP A 154 -3.76 -3.13 -2.58
CA TRP A 154 -4.42 -2.44 -3.69
C TRP A 154 -4.25 -0.91 -3.64
N GLY A 155 -3.60 -0.39 -2.60
CA GLY A 155 -3.30 1.03 -2.40
C GLY A 155 -4.35 1.79 -1.58
N GLY A 156 -5.39 1.11 -1.08
CA GLY A 156 -6.45 1.73 -0.29
C GLY A 156 -6.05 1.94 1.16
N ARG A 157 -6.68 2.92 1.83
CA ARG A 157 -6.48 3.21 3.25
C ARG A 157 -6.72 1.96 4.10
N SER A 158 -5.71 1.63 4.91
CA SER A 158 -5.76 0.52 5.86
C SER A 158 -5.04 0.91 7.15
N GLN A 159 -5.18 0.07 8.17
CA GLN A 159 -4.55 0.28 9.48
C GLN A 159 -3.60 -0.87 9.79
N ALA A 160 -2.44 -0.53 10.34
CA ALA A 160 -1.48 -1.48 10.85
C ALA A 160 -1.11 -1.13 12.29
N SER A 161 -0.44 -2.08 12.96
CA SER A 161 0.08 -1.85 14.31
C SER A 161 1.55 -2.26 14.39
N GLY A 162 2.30 -1.54 15.20
CA GLY A 162 3.71 -1.77 15.47
C GLY A 162 4.01 -1.69 16.96
N ARG A 163 5.19 -2.17 17.32
CA ARG A 163 5.74 -2.11 18.68
C ARG A 163 6.88 -1.11 18.68
N LEU A 164 6.77 -0.07 19.51
CA LEU A 164 7.80 0.93 19.72
C LEU A 164 8.40 0.73 21.10
N VAL A 165 9.72 0.58 21.16
CA VAL A 165 10.46 0.41 22.42
C VAL A 165 11.37 1.61 22.60
N LEU A 166 11.20 2.32 23.71
CA LEU A 166 11.97 3.51 24.06
C LEU A 166 12.84 3.22 25.27
N PRO A 167 14.15 3.54 25.26
CA PRO A 167 14.97 3.51 26.45
C PRO A 167 14.43 4.49 27.49
N ASP A 168 14.21 4.01 28.71
CA ASP A 168 13.81 4.84 29.86
C ASP A 168 15.03 5.58 30.40
N THR A 169 15.32 6.74 29.80
CA THR A 169 16.47 7.59 30.11
C THR A 169 16.11 9.07 30.01
N LEU A 170 16.95 9.93 30.59
CA LEU A 170 16.83 11.39 30.48
C LEU A 170 17.44 11.96 29.19
N VAL A 171 17.94 11.11 28.28
CA VAL A 171 18.54 11.54 27.01
C VAL A 171 17.42 11.84 26.01
N ALA A 172 17.57 12.92 25.22
CA ALA A 172 16.54 13.38 24.29
C ALA A 172 16.72 12.87 22.84
N VAL A 173 17.84 12.23 22.51
CA VAL A 173 18.18 11.79 21.16
C VAL A 173 18.59 10.33 21.18
N PHE A 174 17.94 9.51 20.35
CA PHE A 174 18.22 8.09 20.22
C PHE A 174 18.45 7.73 18.75
N PRO A 175 19.33 6.75 18.47
CA PRO A 175 19.35 6.13 17.16
C PRO A 175 18.02 5.38 16.91
N LEU A 176 17.54 5.43 15.67
CA LEU A 176 16.37 4.66 15.25
C LEU A 176 16.81 3.30 14.69
N VAL A 177 16.32 2.22 15.29
CA VAL A 177 16.49 0.86 14.77
C VAL A 177 15.12 0.34 14.34
N SER A 178 15.02 -0.13 13.10
CA SER A 178 13.83 -0.81 12.58
C SER A 178 14.09 -2.31 12.54
N TYR A 179 13.24 -3.08 13.22
CA TYR A 179 13.32 -4.53 13.27
C TYR A 179 12.06 -5.16 12.66
N GLN A 180 12.27 -6.12 11.76
CA GLN A 180 11.21 -6.89 11.11
C GLN A 180 11.18 -8.29 11.72
N HIS A 181 10.01 -8.70 12.21
CA HIS A 181 9.84 -10.04 12.78
C HIS A 181 9.88 -11.13 11.68
N CYS A 182 10.15 -12.36 12.11
CA CYS A 182 10.10 -13.53 11.23
C CYS A 182 8.65 -13.93 10.89
N THR A 183 8.45 -14.97 10.09
CA THR A 183 7.12 -15.50 9.79
C THR A 183 6.41 -15.94 11.08
N LEU A 184 5.17 -15.47 11.27
CA LEU A 184 4.32 -15.82 12.39
C LEU A 184 3.07 -16.52 11.88
N LEU A 185 2.68 -17.62 12.51
CA LEU A 185 1.47 -18.38 12.12
C LEU A 185 0.20 -17.86 12.82
N ARG A 186 0.35 -17.24 14.00
CA ARG A 186 -0.77 -16.70 14.78
C ARG A 186 -0.69 -15.19 14.85
N LYS A 187 -1.84 -14.54 14.68
CA LYS A 187 -1.96 -13.07 14.75
C LYS A 187 -1.60 -12.53 16.14
N THR A 188 -1.83 -13.31 17.19
CA THR A 188 -1.52 -12.97 18.59
C THR A 188 -0.03 -13.00 18.92
N ASP A 189 0.79 -13.60 18.05
CA ASP A 189 2.23 -13.69 18.27
C ASP A 189 2.96 -12.50 17.64
N ALA A 190 2.23 -11.59 16.98
CA ALA A 190 2.77 -10.36 16.43
C ALA A 190 3.40 -9.52 17.56
N PRO A 191 4.56 -8.87 17.33
CA PRO A 191 5.18 -8.03 18.35
C PRO A 191 4.25 -6.94 18.87
N SER A 192 3.27 -6.51 18.08
CA SER A 192 2.29 -5.49 18.39
C SER A 192 0.96 -6.02 18.97
N ALA A 193 0.80 -7.33 19.13
CA ALA A 193 -0.39 -7.94 19.73
C ALA A 193 -0.74 -7.30 21.07
#